data_AF-A0A0T5VRI3-F1
#
_entry.id   AF-A0A0T5VRI3-F1
#
_cell.length_a   1.000
_cell.length_b   1.000
_cell.length_c   1.000
_cell.angle_alpha   90.00
_cell.angle_beta   90.00
_cell.angle_gamma   90.00
#
_symmetry.space_group_name_H-M   'P 1'
#
loop_
_entity.id
_entity.type
_entity.pdbx_description
1 polymer ?
#
loop_
_entity_poly.entity_id
_entity_poly.type
_entity_poly.pdbx_seq_one_letter_code
_entity_poly.pdbx_strand_id
1 'polypeptide(L)'
;MTTKELKQGEILERLVRRDRMGISELSRKLNVSRRTIYNWFGQDRIGHEVIWQVGKLLGQDLSSAFPEAFPKYNPESINQTADPGKQIGSDNNSVYFWMNKYIHLLEKYNDLLITEEQQELEPINKEFPLRNKRPDTFLYQ
;
A
#
# COMPACT_ATOMS: atom_id res chain seq x y z
N MET A 1 7.64 32.23 -2.51
CA MET A 1 6.38 31.83 -3.17
C MET A 1 5.73 30.78 -2.29
N THR A 2 4.67 31.13 -1.56
CA THR A 2 4.02 30.24 -0.59
C THR A 2 3.11 29.28 -1.37
N THR A 3 3.51 28.02 -1.48
CA THR A 3 2.61 26.93 -1.91
C THR A 3 1.48 26.86 -0.89
N LYS A 4 0.33 27.43 -1.23
CA LYS A 4 -0.88 27.35 -0.41
C LYS A 4 -1.23 25.87 -0.30
N GLU A 5 -0.91 25.26 0.83
CA GLU A 5 -1.25 23.87 1.12
C GLU A 5 -2.76 23.71 0.95
N LEU A 6 -3.16 23.09 -0.15
CA LEU A 6 -4.56 22.86 -0.45
C LEU A 6 -5.05 21.78 0.53
N LYS A 7 -5.78 22.22 1.55
CA LYS A 7 -6.46 21.31 2.47
C LYS A 7 -7.50 20.51 1.70
N GLN A 8 -7.26 19.21 1.57
CA GLN A 8 -8.14 18.32 0.81
C GLN A 8 -9.57 18.32 1.38
N GLY A 9 -9.70 18.46 2.71
CA GLY A 9 -10.99 18.58 3.39
C GLY A 9 -11.82 19.78 2.94
N GLU A 10 -11.22 20.95 2.80
CA GLU A 10 -11.92 22.15 2.34
C GLU A 10 -12.40 22.01 0.89
N ILE A 11 -11.63 21.33 0.05
CA ILE A 11 -12.02 21.05 -1.34
C ILE A 11 -13.24 20.11 -1.35
N LEU A 12 -13.18 19.03 -0.56
CA LEU A 12 -14.27 18.07 -0.47
C LEU A 12 -15.54 18.71 0.07
N GLU A 13 -15.43 19.60 1.07
CA GLU A 13 -16.57 20.34 1.60
C GLU A 13 -17.27 21.16 0.53
N ARG A 14 -16.51 21.92 -0.27
CA ARG A 14 -17.08 22.75 -1.35
C ARG A 14 -17.81 21.91 -2.39
N LEU A 15 -17.27 20.74 -2.73
CA LEU A 15 -17.88 19.81 -3.68
C LEU A 15 -19.20 19.27 -3.14
N VAL A 16 -19.20 18.80 -1.88
CA VAL A 16 -20.40 18.27 -1.22
C VAL A 16 -21.47 19.35 -1.06
N ARG A 17 -21.09 20.59 -0.70
CA ARG A 17 -22.05 21.70 -0.51
C ARG A 17 -22.62 22.25 -1.83
N ARG A 18 -21.89 22.12 -2.94
CA ARG A 18 -22.38 22.49 -4.27
C ARG A 18 -23.34 21.44 -4.83
N ASP A 19 -23.22 20.20 -4.37
CA ASP A 19 -24.11 19.13 -4.77
C ASP A 19 -25.52 19.29 -4.17
N ARG A 20 -26.52 18.70 -4.82
CA ARG A 20 -27.90 18.70 -4.30
C ARG A 20 -28.08 17.75 -3.12
N MET A 21 -27.16 16.80 -2.95
CA MET A 21 -27.14 15.85 -1.84
C MET A 21 -26.64 16.52 -0.56
N GLY A 22 -27.55 16.69 0.41
CA GLY A 22 -27.19 17.20 1.72
C GLY A 22 -26.32 16.22 2.53
N ILE A 23 -25.60 16.74 3.52
CA ILE A 23 -24.69 15.97 4.40
C ILE A 23 -25.42 14.81 5.12
N SER A 24 -26.71 14.99 5.43
CA SER A 24 -27.53 13.94 6.03
C SER A 24 -27.77 12.76 5.10
N GLU A 25 -27.98 13.00 3.80
CA GLU A 25 -28.13 11.93 2.81
C GLU A 25 -26.79 11.23 2.54
N LEU A 26 -25.72 12.02 2.43
CA LEU A 26 -24.37 11.50 2.24
C LEU A 26 -23.96 10.57 3.40
N SER A 27 -24.25 10.97 4.64
CA SER A 27 -24.03 10.17 5.85
C SER A 27 -24.74 8.81 5.80
N ARG A 28 -26.01 8.78 5.37
CA ARG A 28 -26.77 7.52 5.24
C ARG A 28 -26.19 6.62 4.16
N LYS A 29 -25.81 7.18 3.01
CA LYS A 29 -25.27 6.42 1.88
C LYS A 29 -23.87 5.86 2.13
N LEU A 30 -23.02 6.60 2.84
CA LEU A 30 -21.68 6.15 3.24
C LEU A 30 -21.68 5.28 4.50
N ASN A 31 -22.81 5.15 5.19
CA ASN A 31 -22.91 4.46 6.48
C ASN A 31 -21.93 5.01 7.54
N VAL A 32 -21.76 6.33 7.58
CA VAL A 32 -20.91 7.03 8.56
C VAL A 32 -21.70 8.11 9.28
N SER A 33 -21.28 8.48 10.49
CA SER A 33 -21.91 9.57 11.21
C SER A 33 -21.68 10.93 10.52
N ARG A 34 -22.63 11.86 10.65
CA ARG A 34 -22.46 13.25 10.18
C ARG A 34 -21.20 13.91 10.78
N ARG A 35 -20.85 13.57 12.03
CA ARG A 35 -19.62 14.03 12.69
C ARG A 35 -18.37 13.60 11.93
N THR A 36 -18.34 12.35 11.45
CA THR A 36 -17.23 11.82 10.65
C THR A 36 -17.03 12.65 9.37
N ILE A 37 -18.12 13.02 8.70
CA ILE A 37 -18.07 13.86 7.50
C ILE A 37 -17.51 15.24 7.81
N TYR A 38 -17.98 15.88 8.89
CA TYR A 38 -17.44 17.18 9.31
C TYR A 38 -15.96 17.10 9.69
N ASN A 39 -15.52 15.99 10.29
CA ASN A 39 -14.11 15.79 10.61
C ASN A 39 -13.26 15.71 9.32
N TRP A 40 -13.74 15.03 8.27
CA TRP A 40 -13.03 14.98 6.99
C TRP A 40 -12.84 16.36 6.37
N PHE A 41 -13.82 17.27 6.52
CA PHE A 41 -13.70 18.64 5.99
C PHE A 41 -12.57 19.45 6.65
N GLY A 42 -12.23 19.13 7.92
CA GLY A 42 -11.13 19.76 8.63
C GLY A 42 -9.76 19.14 8.39
N GLN A 43 -9.67 18.03 7.66
CA GLN A 43 -8.39 17.33 7.43
C GLN A 43 -7.61 17.95 6.28
N ASP A 44 -6.29 18.11 6.49
CA ASP A 44 -5.39 18.57 5.42
C ASP A 44 -5.26 17.52 4.32
N ARG A 45 -5.28 16.24 4.70
CA ARG A 45 -5.25 15.08 3.80
C ARG A 45 -6.39 14.11 4.10
N ILE A 46 -7.05 13.59 3.07
CA ILE A 46 -8.12 12.61 3.17
C ILE A 46 -7.69 11.32 2.46
N GLY A 47 -8.02 10.16 3.04
CA GLY A 47 -7.76 8.87 2.42
C GLY A 47 -8.43 8.75 1.04
N HIS A 48 -7.71 8.18 0.08
CA HIS A 48 -8.17 8.07 -1.31
C HIS A 48 -9.50 7.31 -1.45
N GLU A 49 -9.72 6.28 -0.62
CA GLU A 49 -10.98 5.52 -0.56
C GLU A 49 -12.18 6.43 -0.29
N VAL A 50 -12.07 7.35 0.67
CA VAL A 50 -13.16 8.27 1.03
C VAL A 50 -13.44 9.21 -0.14
N ILE A 51 -12.40 9.74 -0.79
CA ILE A 51 -12.53 10.62 -1.94
C ILE A 51 -13.25 9.87 -3.08
N TRP A 52 -12.87 8.63 -3.35
CA TRP A 52 -13.49 7.79 -4.39
C TRP A 52 -14.97 7.50 -4.09
N GLN A 53 -15.27 7.05 -2.86
CA GLN A 53 -16.64 6.74 -2.45
C GLN A 53 -17.55 7.97 -2.54
N VAL A 54 -17.08 9.14 -2.06
CA VAL A 54 -17.82 10.39 -2.16
C VAL A 54 -18.01 10.79 -3.62
N GLY A 55 -16.97 10.76 -4.44
CA GLY A 55 -17.06 11.08 -5.87
C GLY A 55 -18.08 10.20 -6.61
N LYS A 56 -18.06 8.89 -6.34
CA LYS A 56 -19.04 7.94 -6.89
C LYS A 56 -20.47 8.26 -6.46
N LEU A 57 -20.69 8.62 -5.20
CA LEU A 57 -22.02 8.96 -4.68
C LEU A 57 -22.55 10.30 -5.21
N LEU A 58 -21.66 11.29 -5.42
CA LEU A 58 -22.02 12.57 -6.02
C LEU A 58 -22.17 12.48 -7.54
N GLY A 59 -21.68 11.40 -8.17
CA GLY A 59 -21.64 11.27 -9.64
C GLY A 59 -20.75 12.32 -10.31
N GLN A 60 -19.76 12.85 -9.58
CA GLN A 60 -18.85 13.89 -10.07
C GLN A 60 -17.45 13.29 -10.25
N ASP A 61 -16.76 13.68 -11.33
CA ASP A 61 -15.36 13.33 -11.51
C ASP A 61 -14.47 14.20 -10.62
N LEU A 62 -13.92 13.57 -9.57
CA LEU A 62 -13.04 14.21 -8.60
C LEU A 62 -11.56 14.17 -9.00
N SER A 63 -11.22 13.57 -10.14
CA SER A 63 -9.83 13.44 -10.61
C SER A 63 -9.14 14.78 -10.85
N SER A 64 -9.89 15.79 -11.28
CA SER A 64 -9.38 17.16 -11.46
C SER A 64 -9.05 17.86 -10.15
N ALA A 65 -9.82 17.59 -9.10
CA ALA A 65 -9.66 18.20 -7.78
C ALA A 65 -8.62 17.46 -6.93
N PHE A 66 -8.47 16.16 -7.14
CA PHE A 66 -7.55 15.30 -6.39
C PHE A 66 -6.66 14.46 -7.34
N PRO A 67 -5.75 15.07 -8.09
CA PRO A 67 -4.90 14.35 -9.04
C PRO A 67 -4.05 13.25 -8.37
N GLU A 68 -3.69 13.44 -7.09
CA GLU A 68 -2.94 12.45 -6.30
C GLU A 68 -3.79 11.22 -5.92
N ALA A 69 -5.10 11.40 -5.71
CA ALA A 69 -6.02 10.31 -5.38
C ALA A 69 -6.48 9.54 -6.64
N PHE A 70 -6.36 10.16 -7.81
CA PHE A 70 -6.71 9.59 -9.11
C PHE A 70 -5.50 9.63 -10.04
N PRO A 71 -4.45 8.84 -9.79
CA PRO A 71 -3.34 8.74 -10.72
C PRO A 71 -3.90 8.28 -12.06
N LYS A 72 -3.82 9.15 -13.07
CA LYS A 72 -4.14 8.78 -14.44
C LYS A 72 -3.19 7.64 -14.80
N TYR A 73 -3.74 6.46 -15.02
CA TYR A 73 -2.98 5.32 -15.54
C TYR A 73 -2.41 5.76 -16.89
N ASN A 74 -1.16 6.18 -16.89
CA ASN A 74 -0.43 6.43 -18.12
C ASN A 74 0.27 5.11 -18.47
N PRO A 75 -0.25 4.34 -19.44
CA PRO A 75 0.42 3.10 -19.85
C PRO A 75 1.86 3.37 -20.31
N GLU A 76 2.16 4.57 -20.80
CA GLU A 76 3.49 4.96 -21.28
C GLU A 76 4.57 4.99 -20.19
N SER A 77 4.21 5.20 -18.91
CA SER A 77 5.22 5.23 -17.82
C SER A 77 5.65 3.84 -17.32
N ILE A 78 4.98 2.78 -17.76
CA ILE A 78 5.28 1.38 -17.39
C ILE A 78 6.00 0.64 -18.55
N ASN A 79 5.99 1.25 -19.75
CA ASN A 79 6.48 0.63 -20.98
C ASN A 79 8.00 0.73 -21.22
N GLN A 80 8.81 1.26 -20.29
CA GLN A 80 10.27 1.22 -20.48
C GLN A 80 10.89 -0.16 -20.20
N THR A 81 10.15 -1.14 -19.72
CA THR A 81 10.66 -2.52 -19.56
C THR A 81 9.71 -3.65 -19.95
N ALA A 82 8.59 -3.37 -20.65
CA ALA A 82 7.65 -4.43 -21.02
C ALA A 82 7.17 -4.29 -22.47
N ASP A 83 7.62 -5.26 -23.26
CA ASP A 83 7.24 -5.71 -24.61
C ASP A 83 5.90 -5.17 -25.18
N PRO A 84 5.88 -4.52 -26.36
CA PRO A 84 4.68 -3.95 -26.95
C PRO A 84 3.83 -5.02 -27.65
N GLY A 85 2.92 -5.67 -26.92
CA GLY A 85 2.16 -6.75 -27.54
C GLY A 85 0.96 -7.31 -26.80
N LYS A 86 0.13 -6.51 -26.10
CA LYS A 86 -1.27 -6.95 -25.83
C LYS A 86 -2.21 -5.83 -25.36
N GLN A 87 -2.82 -5.17 -26.33
CA GLN A 87 -4.12 -4.53 -26.17
C GLN A 87 -5.18 -5.58 -26.51
N ILE A 88 -5.95 -6.11 -25.55
CA ILE A 88 -7.30 -6.70 -25.68
C ILE A 88 -7.82 -7.04 -24.27
N GLY A 89 -8.94 -6.42 -23.86
CA GLY A 89 -9.80 -6.88 -22.75
C GLY A 89 -9.53 -6.27 -21.37
N SER A 90 -9.99 -5.03 -21.16
CA SER A 90 -9.80 -4.22 -19.94
C SER A 90 -10.26 -4.88 -18.63
N ASP A 91 -11.18 -5.84 -18.66
CA ASP A 91 -11.73 -6.41 -17.41
C ASP A 91 -11.04 -7.71 -17.00
N ASN A 92 -10.79 -8.60 -17.97
CA ASN A 92 -10.06 -9.85 -17.71
C ASN A 92 -8.59 -9.56 -17.36
N ASN A 93 -7.97 -8.57 -18.01
CA ASN A 93 -6.57 -8.22 -17.75
C ASN A 93 -6.38 -7.73 -16.31
N SER A 94 -7.34 -7.00 -15.75
CA SER A 94 -7.31 -6.56 -14.35
C SER A 94 -7.39 -7.73 -13.38
N VAL A 95 -8.32 -8.68 -13.61
CA VAL A 95 -8.46 -9.88 -12.76
C VAL A 95 -7.21 -10.75 -12.83
N TYR A 96 -6.67 -11.00 -14.04
CA TYR A 96 -5.43 -11.76 -14.21
C TYR A 96 -4.23 -11.05 -13.55
N PHE A 97 -4.17 -9.72 -13.64
CA PHE A 97 -3.12 -8.93 -12.99
C PHE A 97 -3.14 -9.09 -11.46
N TRP A 98 -4.31 -8.96 -10.83
CA TRP A 98 -4.45 -9.13 -9.39
C TRP A 98 -4.25 -10.59 -8.95
N MET A 99 -4.70 -11.54 -9.75
CA MET A 99 -4.45 -12.97 -9.53
C MET A 99 -2.95 -13.27 -9.50
N ASN A 100 -2.19 -12.79 -10.49
CA ASN A 100 -0.74 -13.00 -10.55
C ASN A 100 -0.03 -12.32 -9.37
N LYS A 101 -0.46 -11.11 -8.98
CA LYS A 101 0.07 -10.44 -7.78
C LYS A 101 -0.15 -11.24 -6.51
N TYR A 102 -1.32 -11.86 -6.37
CA TYR A 102 -1.65 -12.71 -5.23
C TYR A 102 -0.83 -14.00 -5.23
N ILE A 103 -0.70 -14.67 -6.38
CA ILE A 103 0.14 -15.87 -6.54
C ILE A 103 1.58 -15.56 -6.13
N HIS A 104 2.18 -14.48 -6.66
CA HIS A 104 3.55 -14.11 -6.31
C HIS A 104 3.76 -13.79 -4.83
N LEU A 105 2.74 -13.23 -4.16
CA LEU A 105 2.82 -12.98 -2.73
C LEU A 105 2.86 -14.30 -1.95
N LEU A 106 2.02 -15.26 -2.33
CA LEU A 106 2.00 -16.60 -1.71
C LEU A 106 3.30 -17.37 -1.97
N GLU A 107 3.81 -17.33 -3.21
CA GLU A 107 5.09 -17.95 -3.58
C GLU A 107 6.22 -17.40 -2.70
N LYS A 108 6.34 -16.07 -2.62
CA LYS A 108 7.37 -15.43 -1.79
C LYS A 108 7.24 -15.77 -0.31
N TYR A 109 6.01 -15.90 0.20
CA TYR A 109 5.77 -16.29 1.58
C TYR A 109 6.19 -17.75 1.82
N ASN A 110 5.85 -18.66 0.91
CA ASN A 110 6.29 -20.05 0.98
C ASN A 110 7.81 -20.16 0.91
N ASP A 111 8.47 -19.38 0.06
CA ASP A 111 9.94 -19.34 -0.01
C ASP A 111 10.57 -18.91 1.32
N LEU A 112 9.97 -17.91 1.99
CA LEU A 112 10.42 -17.47 3.32
C LEU A 112 10.23 -18.56 4.37
N LEU A 113 9.08 -19.24 4.38
CA LEU A 113 8.82 -20.36 5.29
C LEU A 113 9.82 -21.50 5.10
N ILE A 114 10.10 -21.88 3.84
CA ILE A 114 11.08 -22.93 3.53
C ILE A 114 12.47 -22.50 4.00
N THR A 115 12.83 -21.23 3.81
CA THR A 115 14.12 -20.69 4.28
C THR A 115 14.25 -20.74 5.81
N GLU A 116 13.16 -20.43 6.53
CA GLU A 116 13.12 -20.48 8.00
C GLU A 116 13.17 -21.92 8.53
N GLU A 117 12.47 -22.85 7.89
CA GLU A 117 12.51 -24.29 8.22
C GLU A 117 13.91 -24.89 7.97
N GLN A 118 14.65 -24.39 6.98
CA GLN A 118 16.04 -24.80 6.74
C GLN A 118 17.04 -24.22 7.76
N GLN A 119 16.69 -23.15 8.49
CA GLN A 119 17.55 -22.62 9.56
C GLN A 119 17.45 -23.42 10.86
N GLU A 120 16.36 -24.17 11.09
CA GLU A 120 16.21 -25.03 12.28
C GLU A 120 16.95 -26.38 12.18
N LEU A 121 17.46 -26.77 11.00
CA LEU A 121 18.06 -28.09 10.77
C LEU A 121 19.60 -28.11 10.63
N GLU A 122 20.32 -27.09 11.09
CA GLU A 122 21.79 -27.19 11.20
C GLU A 122 22.19 -28.15 12.34
N PRO A 123 22.85 -29.30 12.06
CA PRO A 123 23.37 -30.15 13.12
C PRO A 123 24.55 -29.44 13.81
N ILE A 124 24.42 -29.22 15.11
CA ILE A 124 25.48 -28.68 15.98
C ILE A 124 26.62 -29.71 16.08
N ASN A 125 27.47 -29.81 15.07
CA ASN A 125 28.83 -30.32 15.21
C ASN A 125 29.72 -29.19 15.72
N LYS A 126 29.56 -28.86 17.01
CA LYS A 126 30.53 -28.04 17.74
C LYS A 126 31.67 -28.96 18.17
N GLU A 127 32.65 -29.16 17.29
CA GLU A 127 33.96 -29.65 17.72
C GLU A 127 34.54 -28.63 18.70
N PHE A 128 34.62 -29.02 19.97
CA PHE A 128 35.34 -28.26 21.00
C PHE A 128 36.83 -28.33 20.67
N PRO A 129 37.54 -27.20 20.48
CA PRO A 129 38.99 -27.24 20.40
C PRO A 129 39.52 -27.62 21.78
N LEU A 130 40.06 -28.85 21.87
CA LEU A 130 40.81 -29.32 23.02
C LEU A 130 41.96 -28.33 23.28
N ARG A 131 41.82 -27.57 24.36
CA ARG A 131 42.81 -26.62 24.86
C ARG A 131 44.16 -27.32 25.00
N ASN A 132 45.12 -26.92 24.17
CA ASN A 132 46.52 -27.30 24.20
C ASN A 132 47.04 -27.40 25.64
N LYS A 133 47.45 -28.60 26.05
CA LYS A 133 48.36 -28.79 27.18
C LYS A 133 49.68 -28.13 26.80
N ARG A 134 50.05 -27.05 27.49
CA ARG A 134 51.44 -26.59 27.48
C ARG A 134 52.26 -27.62 28.27
N PRO A 135 53.31 -28.23 27.71
CA PRO A 135 54.41 -28.67 28.56
C PRO A 135 55.14 -27.40 28.98
N ASP A 136 55.61 -27.34 30.23
CA ASP A 136 56.92 -26.79 30.54
C ASP A 136 57.16 -26.95 32.04
N THR A 137 57.76 -28.10 32.32
CA THR A 137 58.77 -28.31 33.34
C THR A 137 59.64 -27.06 33.51
N PHE A 138 59.61 -26.43 34.68
CA PHE A 138 60.78 -25.72 35.19
C PHE A 138 60.91 -25.95 36.69
N LEU A 139 61.88 -26.80 37.02
CA LEU A 139 62.58 -26.90 38.30
C LEU A 139 62.97 -25.50 38.80
N TYR A 140 62.85 -25.26 40.10
CA TYR A 140 63.85 -24.47 40.84
C TYR A 140 64.07 -25.08 42.23
N GLN A 141 65.35 -25.03 42.61
CA GLN A 141 66.02 -25.57 43.80
C GLN A 141 65.47 -25.07 45.13
#